data_AF-A0A8U0T8V1-F1
#
_entry.id   AF-A0A8U0T8V1-F1
#
_cell.length_a   1.000
_cell.length_b   1.000
_cell.length_c   1.000
_cell.angle_alpha   90.00
_cell.angle_beta   90.00
_cell.angle_gamma   90.00
#
_symmetry.space_group_name_H-M   'P 1'
#
loop_
_entity.id
_entity.type
_entity.pdbx_description
1 polymer ?
#
loop_
_entity_poly.entity_id
_entity_poly.type
_entity_poly.pdbx_seq_one_letter_code
_entity_poly.pdbx_strand_id
1 'polypeptide(L)'
;MSGTEEAVLGARGNHPSVAGSNSVLCFGQYQYTADEYQAIQNALRQRLGPEYISSRMAGGGQRVCYIEGHRVINLANEMFGYNGWAHSITQQNVDFVDLNNGKFYVGVCAFVRVQLKDGSYHEDVGYGVSEGLKSKALSLEKARKEAVTDGLKRALRSFGNALGNCILDKDYLRSLNKLPRQLPLEVDLTKAKRQDFEPSVEQARYSSCRQNVALGSPKPQEVTSPCRPSRLGDPHAVGQEEKASGSRLTAAESEATYQRKLRQKQLQKQFREQMEKQQQVQLSAREVEKKTQVTLAAPPAPPLTHSTPVTAVSEPLAEKDFLTGNCDITGKNQDLKKRKLDPS
;
A
#
# COMPACT_ATOMS: atom_id res chain seq x y z
N MET A 1 45.15 -51.79 -15.85
CA MET A 1 46.33 -51.29 -16.59
C MET A 1 45.78 -50.75 -17.90
N SER A 2 45.59 -49.47 -18.16
CA SER A 2 46.19 -48.21 -17.68
C SER A 2 45.16 -47.12 -17.96
N GLY A 3 44.85 -46.30 -16.95
CA GLY A 3 43.97 -45.14 -17.09
C GLY A 3 44.69 -43.99 -17.78
N THR A 4 43.97 -43.32 -18.68
CA THR A 4 44.35 -42.03 -19.26
C THR A 4 43.84 -40.92 -18.36
N GLU A 5 44.78 -40.22 -17.73
CA GLU A 5 44.59 -38.94 -17.07
C GLU A 5 44.35 -37.86 -18.12
N GLU A 6 43.24 -37.13 -18.03
CA GLU A 6 43.11 -35.82 -18.66
C GLU A 6 43.12 -34.73 -17.58
N ALA A 7 44.11 -33.85 -17.70
CA ALA A 7 44.36 -32.72 -16.84
C ALA A 7 43.31 -31.62 -17.07
N VAL A 8 42.57 -31.28 -16.00
CA VAL A 8 41.72 -30.09 -15.94
C VAL A 8 42.62 -28.87 -15.72
N LEU A 9 42.94 -28.17 -16.81
CA LEU A 9 43.58 -26.86 -16.76
C LEU A 9 42.57 -25.80 -16.31
N GLY A 10 42.84 -25.21 -15.15
CA GLY A 10 42.05 -24.14 -14.56
C GLY A 10 42.03 -22.88 -15.41
N ALA A 11 40.83 -22.42 -15.75
CA ALA A 11 40.58 -21.10 -16.31
C ALA A 11 40.09 -20.16 -15.19
N ARG A 12 41.07 -19.44 -14.64
CA ARG A 12 41.04 -18.12 -13.98
C ARG A 12 39.67 -17.54 -13.62
N GLY A 13 39.49 -17.34 -12.31
CA GLY A 13 38.50 -16.43 -11.77
C GLY A 13 38.70 -15.00 -12.30
N ASN A 14 37.63 -14.44 -12.84
CA ASN A 14 37.53 -13.01 -13.10
C ASN A 14 37.37 -12.29 -11.76
N HIS A 15 38.48 -11.87 -11.17
CA HIS A 15 38.47 -10.78 -10.20
C HIS A 15 37.98 -9.51 -10.90
N PRO A 16 36.92 -8.83 -10.41
CA PRO A 16 36.66 -7.49 -10.87
C PRO A 16 37.77 -6.59 -10.34
N SER A 17 38.52 -6.01 -11.28
CA SER A 17 39.54 -4.99 -11.04
C SER A 17 38.98 -3.89 -10.13
N VAL A 18 39.61 -3.72 -8.97
CA VAL A 18 39.40 -2.58 -8.07
C VAL A 18 39.99 -1.34 -8.75
N ALA A 19 39.22 -0.73 -9.64
CA ALA A 19 39.47 0.59 -10.15
C ALA A 19 38.64 1.58 -9.33
N GLY A 20 39.33 2.38 -8.52
CA GLY A 20 38.75 3.32 -7.59
C GLY A 20 37.88 4.36 -8.26
N SER A 21 36.57 4.17 -8.15
CA SER A 21 35.63 5.25 -7.89
C SER A 21 34.89 4.86 -6.63
N ASN A 22 34.89 5.73 -5.62
CA ASN A 22 33.96 5.62 -4.48
C ASN A 22 32.54 5.84 -5.01
N SER A 23 32.01 4.84 -5.71
CA SER A 23 30.61 4.80 -6.11
C SER A 23 29.82 4.59 -4.82
N VAL A 24 29.07 5.61 -4.41
CA VAL A 24 28.13 5.48 -3.32
C VAL A 24 27.14 4.41 -3.73
N LEU A 25 27.18 3.25 -3.06
CA LEU A 25 26.21 2.19 -3.30
C LEU A 25 24.80 2.73 -3.05
N CYS A 26 23.87 2.41 -3.94
CA CYS A 26 22.47 2.79 -3.77
C CYS A 26 21.60 1.55 -3.56
N PHE A 27 20.34 1.78 -3.20
CA PHE A 27 19.37 0.70 -3.02
C PHE A 27 19.33 -0.21 -4.26
N GLY A 28 19.35 -1.53 -4.04
CA GLY A 28 19.45 -2.54 -5.10
C GLY A 28 20.88 -2.94 -5.46
N GLN A 29 21.90 -2.33 -4.84
CA GLN A 29 23.32 -2.65 -5.05
C GLN A 29 24.03 -3.12 -3.77
N TYR A 30 23.36 -3.05 -2.61
CA TYR A 30 23.95 -3.40 -1.32
C TYR A 30 23.91 -4.92 -1.11
N GLN A 31 25.04 -5.59 -1.32
CA GLN A 31 25.16 -7.00 -0.98
C GLN A 31 25.06 -7.20 0.54
N TYR A 32 24.36 -8.25 0.94
CA TYR A 32 24.32 -8.68 2.34
C TYR A 32 25.70 -9.15 2.79
N THR A 33 26.09 -8.77 4.01
CA THR A 33 27.23 -9.41 4.68
C THR A 33 26.86 -10.85 5.04
N ALA A 34 27.85 -11.73 5.20
CA ALA A 34 27.59 -13.13 5.55
C ALA A 34 26.78 -13.27 6.85
N ASP A 35 27.09 -12.43 7.85
CA ASP A 35 26.41 -12.44 9.15
C ASP A 35 24.95 -11.99 9.04
N GLU A 36 24.69 -10.89 8.31
CA GLU A 36 23.32 -10.39 8.11
C GLU A 36 22.49 -11.38 7.30
N TYR A 37 23.06 -11.94 6.23
CA TYR A 37 22.41 -12.97 5.41
C TYR A 37 22.00 -14.17 6.27
N GLN A 38 22.93 -14.70 7.08
CA GLN A 38 22.67 -15.88 7.92
C GLN A 38 21.62 -15.59 9.01
N ALA A 39 21.65 -14.40 9.60
CA ALA A 39 20.68 -13.96 10.59
C ALA A 39 19.26 -13.88 10.00
N ILE A 40 19.11 -13.19 8.87
CA ILE A 40 17.83 -13.04 8.16
C ILE A 40 17.31 -14.40 7.71
N GLN A 41 18.18 -15.24 7.12
CA GLN A 41 17.81 -16.57 6.64
C GLN A 41 17.27 -17.47 7.77
N ASN A 42 17.84 -17.37 8.98
CA ASN A 42 17.34 -18.11 10.13
C ASN A 42 16.03 -17.51 10.66
N ALA A 43 15.91 -16.18 10.72
CA ALA A 43 14.71 -15.49 11.18
C ALA A 43 13.50 -15.76 10.27
N LEU A 44 13.68 -15.72 8.95
CA LEU A 44 12.62 -15.95 7.96
C LEU A 44 11.97 -17.34 8.05
N ARG A 45 12.64 -18.33 8.64
CA ARG A 45 12.10 -19.69 8.84
C ARG A 45 11.05 -19.77 9.95
N GLN A 46 11.06 -18.84 10.89
CA GLN A 46 10.17 -18.84 12.05
C GLN A 46 8.70 -18.69 11.61
N ARG A 47 7.80 -19.41 12.27
CA ARG A 47 6.36 -19.25 12.07
C ARG A 47 5.83 -18.20 13.04
N LEU A 48 4.85 -17.42 12.62
CA LEU A 48 4.27 -16.36 13.44
C LEU A 48 3.42 -16.92 14.57
N GLY A 49 3.43 -16.28 15.73
CA GLY A 49 2.54 -16.58 16.84
C GLY A 49 1.09 -16.13 16.60
N PRO A 50 0.13 -16.56 17.44
CA PRO A 50 -1.29 -16.20 17.32
C PRO A 50 -1.52 -14.69 17.37
N GLU A 51 -0.65 -13.94 18.03
CA GLU A 51 -0.70 -12.49 18.15
C GLU A 51 -0.64 -11.77 16.81
N TYR A 52 -0.14 -12.40 15.74
CA TYR A 52 -0.10 -11.83 14.38
C TYR A 52 -1.31 -12.21 13.51
N ILE A 53 -2.07 -13.25 13.89
CA ILE A 53 -3.07 -13.88 13.02
C ILE A 53 -4.48 -13.37 13.37
N SER A 54 -5.11 -12.73 12.39
CA SER A 54 -6.52 -12.34 12.44
C SER A 54 -7.37 -13.34 11.66
N SER A 55 -8.69 -13.36 11.91
CA SER A 55 -9.61 -14.22 11.15
C SER A 55 -10.93 -13.53 10.87
N ARG A 56 -11.53 -13.86 9.72
CA ARG A 56 -12.87 -13.39 9.30
C ARG A 56 -13.71 -14.53 8.79
N MET A 57 -15.03 -14.35 8.79
CA MET A 57 -15.95 -15.26 8.10
C MET A 57 -15.96 -14.93 6.61
N ALA A 58 -15.76 -15.95 5.77
CA ALA A 58 -15.98 -15.86 4.33
C ALA A 58 -17.37 -16.38 3.95
N GLY A 59 -17.73 -16.23 2.68
CA GLY A 59 -18.92 -16.88 2.12
C GLY A 59 -18.90 -18.38 2.40
N GLY A 60 -20.07 -18.97 2.69
CA GLY A 60 -20.19 -20.38 3.05
C GLY A 60 -19.77 -20.72 4.50
N GLY A 61 -19.64 -19.71 5.38
CA GLY A 61 -19.40 -19.92 6.81
C GLY A 61 -17.99 -20.38 7.19
N GLN A 62 -17.08 -20.44 6.22
CA GLN A 62 -15.69 -20.83 6.46
C GLN A 62 -14.91 -19.68 7.11
N ARG A 63 -14.09 -20.01 8.11
CA ARG A 63 -13.16 -19.06 8.73
C ARG A 63 -11.90 -18.96 7.89
N VAL A 64 -11.52 -17.75 7.50
CA VAL A 64 -10.29 -17.46 6.76
C VAL A 64 -9.33 -16.67 7.65
N CYS A 65 -8.12 -17.17 7.80
CA CYS A 65 -7.03 -16.51 8.52
C CYS A 65 -6.29 -15.53 7.60
N TYR A 66 -5.89 -14.38 8.14
CA TYR A 66 -5.07 -13.39 7.43
C TYR A 66 -4.17 -12.63 8.41
N ILE A 67 -3.11 -12.01 7.88
CA ILE A 67 -2.28 -11.05 8.62
C ILE A 67 -2.69 -9.64 8.17
N GLU A 68 -2.82 -8.74 9.13
CA GLU A 68 -3.15 -7.33 8.87
C GLU A 68 -1.97 -6.60 8.21
N GLY A 69 -2.28 -5.67 7.30
CA GLY A 69 -1.26 -5.01 6.48
C GLY A 69 -0.18 -4.30 7.31
N HIS A 70 -0.58 -3.57 8.37
CA HIS A 70 0.36 -2.86 9.23
C HIS A 70 1.36 -3.80 9.94
N ARG A 71 0.94 -5.01 10.30
CA ARG A 71 1.82 -6.01 10.93
C ARG A 71 2.85 -6.53 9.95
N VAL A 72 2.45 -6.80 8.72
CA VAL A 72 3.37 -7.24 7.66
C VAL A 72 4.39 -6.15 7.33
N ILE A 73 3.97 -4.88 7.29
CA ILE A 73 4.87 -3.74 7.11
C ILE A 73 5.90 -3.66 8.25
N ASN A 74 5.46 -3.79 9.51
CA ASN A 74 6.37 -3.78 10.66
C ASN A 74 7.32 -4.98 10.64
N LEU A 75 6.83 -6.18 10.33
CA LEU A 75 7.66 -7.38 10.19
C LEU A 75 8.75 -7.17 9.14
N ALA A 76 8.44 -6.58 7.98
CA ALA A 76 9.44 -6.29 6.96
C ALA A 76 10.44 -5.20 7.39
N ASN A 77 9.98 -4.15 8.08
CA ASN A 77 10.84 -3.11 8.64
C ASN A 77 11.83 -3.66 9.69
N GLU A 78 11.39 -4.58 10.54
CA GLU A 78 12.28 -5.21 11.53
C GLU A 78 13.21 -6.26 10.88
N MET A 79 12.72 -7.00 9.88
CA MET A 79 13.50 -8.06 9.22
C MET A 79 14.61 -7.51 8.33
N PHE A 80 14.34 -6.43 7.61
CA PHE A 80 15.26 -5.88 6.60
C PHE A 80 15.78 -4.49 6.96
N GLY A 81 15.22 -3.81 7.96
CA GLY A 81 15.43 -2.39 8.21
C GLY A 81 14.54 -1.51 7.31
N TYR A 82 14.21 -0.31 7.76
CA TYR A 82 13.33 0.64 7.04
C TYR A 82 13.82 0.99 5.62
N ASN A 83 15.12 0.84 5.36
CA ASN A 83 15.77 1.10 4.07
C ASN A 83 16.28 -0.17 3.37
N GLY A 84 16.03 -1.36 3.94
CA GLY A 84 16.50 -2.62 3.38
C GLY A 84 15.52 -3.31 2.43
N TRP A 85 14.29 -2.80 2.37
CA TRP A 85 13.25 -3.27 1.46
C TRP A 85 12.46 -2.09 0.89
N ALA A 86 11.85 -2.29 -0.27
CA ALA A 86 10.97 -1.35 -0.93
C ALA A 86 9.88 -2.11 -1.69
N HIS A 87 8.82 -1.41 -2.08
CA HIS A 87 7.82 -1.96 -2.99
C HIS A 87 7.32 -0.92 -3.97
N SER A 88 6.83 -1.38 -5.12
CA SER A 88 6.18 -0.56 -6.13
C SER A 88 4.94 -1.27 -6.67
N ILE A 89 4.00 -0.47 -7.16
CA ILE A 89 2.82 -0.98 -7.89
C ILE A 89 3.21 -0.98 -9.36
N THR A 90 3.48 -2.15 -9.92
CA THR A 90 3.83 -2.31 -11.33
C THR A 90 2.64 -1.99 -12.22
N GLN A 91 1.46 -2.47 -11.83
CA GLN A 91 0.21 -2.23 -12.56
C GLN A 91 -0.99 -2.34 -11.61
N GLN A 92 -2.02 -1.55 -11.84
CA GLN A 92 -3.32 -1.72 -11.19
C GLN A 92 -4.43 -1.62 -12.23
N ASN A 93 -5.22 -2.69 -12.37
CA ASN A 93 -6.32 -2.77 -13.33
C ASN A 93 -7.66 -2.93 -12.60
N VAL A 94 -8.69 -2.23 -13.10
CA VAL A 94 -10.07 -2.43 -12.65
C VAL A 94 -10.69 -3.44 -13.60
N ASP A 95 -11.01 -4.62 -13.09
CA ASP A 95 -11.53 -5.70 -13.92
C ASP A 95 -13.00 -5.44 -14.28
N PHE A 96 -13.79 -4.97 -13.31
CA PHE A 96 -15.18 -4.61 -13.52
C PHE A 96 -15.70 -3.60 -12.50
N VAL A 97 -16.75 -2.88 -12.90
CA VAL A 97 -17.54 -1.98 -12.04
C VAL A 97 -19.00 -2.09 -12.44
N ASP A 98 -19.74 -2.93 -11.73
CA ASP A 98 -21.13 -3.24 -12.06
C ASP A 98 -22.08 -2.52 -11.10
N LEU A 99 -23.27 -2.17 -11.60
CA LEU A 99 -24.35 -1.55 -10.84
C LEU A 99 -25.58 -2.46 -10.89
N ASN A 100 -25.87 -3.14 -9.77
CA ASN A 100 -27.03 -4.02 -9.64
C ASN A 100 -27.90 -3.55 -8.47
N ASN A 101 -29.19 -3.29 -8.73
CA ASN A 101 -30.17 -2.86 -7.72
C ASN A 101 -29.71 -1.66 -6.88
N GLY A 102 -29.09 -0.66 -7.52
CA GLY A 102 -28.58 0.54 -6.86
C GLY A 102 -27.35 0.31 -5.98
N LYS A 103 -26.68 -0.84 -6.10
CA LYS A 103 -25.44 -1.19 -5.38
C LYS A 103 -24.32 -1.50 -6.37
N PHE A 104 -23.12 -1.07 -6.02
CA PHE A 104 -21.92 -1.30 -6.82
C PHE A 104 -21.19 -2.58 -6.42
N TYR A 105 -20.64 -3.24 -7.43
CA TYR A 105 -19.80 -4.43 -7.33
C TYR A 105 -18.52 -4.15 -8.11
N VAL A 106 -17.38 -4.19 -7.44
CA VAL A 106 -16.10 -3.75 -7.99
C VAL A 106 -15.02 -4.79 -7.70
N GLY A 107 -14.33 -5.22 -8.76
CA GLY A 107 -13.14 -6.05 -8.71
C GLY A 107 -11.92 -5.30 -9.25
N VAL A 108 -10.82 -5.31 -8.50
CA VAL A 108 -9.56 -4.65 -8.88
C VAL A 108 -8.40 -5.59 -8.58
N CYS A 109 -7.50 -5.76 -9.54
CA CYS A 109 -6.22 -6.41 -9.33
C CYS A 109 -5.06 -5.40 -9.29
N ALA A 110 -4.02 -5.71 -8.53
CA ALA A 110 -2.78 -4.94 -8.49
C ALA A 110 -1.55 -5.86 -8.49
N PHE A 111 -0.62 -5.63 -9.40
CA PHE A 111 0.68 -6.28 -9.43
C PHE A 111 1.65 -5.45 -8.58
N VAL A 112 2.17 -6.07 -7.52
CA VAL A 112 3.04 -5.40 -6.55
C VAL A 112 4.38 -6.12 -6.52
N ARG A 113 5.45 -5.38 -6.80
CA ARG A 113 6.82 -5.85 -6.73
C ARG A 113 7.47 -5.38 -5.45
N VAL A 114 8.04 -6.30 -4.69
CA VAL A 114 8.87 -6.04 -3.50
C VAL A 114 10.31 -6.33 -3.85
N GLN A 115 11.21 -5.41 -3.53
CA GLN A 115 12.65 -5.52 -3.78
C GLN A 115 13.41 -5.31 -2.47
N LEU A 116 14.50 -6.05 -2.28
CA LEU A 116 15.44 -5.86 -1.17
C LEU A 116 16.66 -5.04 -1.60
N LYS A 117 17.44 -4.56 -0.62
CA LYS A 117 18.60 -3.68 -0.85
C LYS A 117 19.71 -4.31 -1.71
N ASP A 118 19.75 -5.63 -1.81
CA ASP A 118 20.68 -6.39 -2.66
C ASP A 118 20.20 -6.56 -4.11
N GLY A 119 18.99 -6.09 -4.41
CA GLY A 119 18.38 -6.14 -5.73
C GLY A 119 17.46 -7.35 -5.94
N SER A 120 17.47 -8.34 -5.04
CA SER A 120 16.54 -9.47 -5.08
C SER A 120 15.09 -9.00 -4.97
N TYR A 121 14.16 -9.69 -5.64
CA TYR A 121 12.77 -9.24 -5.68
C TYR A 121 11.78 -10.40 -5.87
N HIS A 122 10.55 -10.14 -5.41
CA HIS A 122 9.37 -10.96 -5.69
C HIS A 122 8.22 -10.06 -6.12
N GLU A 123 7.39 -10.54 -7.04
CA GLU A 123 6.20 -9.87 -7.52
C GLU A 123 5.02 -10.82 -7.46
N ASP A 124 3.88 -10.33 -7.01
CA ASP A 124 2.63 -11.10 -6.93
C ASP A 124 1.44 -10.18 -7.21
N VAL A 125 0.30 -10.79 -7.50
CA VAL A 125 -0.98 -10.11 -7.73
C VAL A 125 -1.79 -10.09 -6.45
N GLY A 126 -2.31 -8.92 -6.09
CA GLY A 126 -3.32 -8.75 -5.06
C GLY A 126 -4.68 -8.47 -5.64
N TYR A 127 -5.73 -8.83 -4.90
CA TYR A 127 -7.11 -8.58 -5.32
C TYR A 127 -7.91 -7.83 -4.25
N GLY A 128 -8.66 -6.83 -4.68
CA GLY A 128 -9.55 -6.05 -3.84
C GLY A 128 -10.96 -6.08 -4.36
N VAL A 129 -11.91 -6.27 -3.45
CA VAL A 129 -13.32 -6.51 -3.77
C VAL A 129 -14.18 -5.57 -2.94
N SER A 130 -15.12 -4.89 -3.59
CA SER A 130 -16.16 -4.15 -2.89
C SER A 130 -17.52 -4.51 -3.44
N GLU A 131 -18.41 -4.99 -2.58
CA GLU A 131 -19.74 -5.44 -2.96
C GLU A 131 -20.80 -4.77 -2.08
N GLY A 132 -21.90 -4.35 -2.70
CA GLY A 132 -23.11 -3.97 -1.98
C GLY A 132 -23.17 -2.51 -1.48
N LEU A 133 -22.13 -1.71 -1.72
CA LEU A 133 -22.13 -0.29 -1.38
C LEU A 133 -22.90 0.53 -2.42
N LYS A 134 -23.67 1.53 -1.98
CA LYS A 134 -24.40 2.44 -2.88
C LYS A 134 -23.50 3.49 -3.55
N SER A 135 -22.33 3.78 -2.97
CA SER A 135 -21.39 4.77 -3.49
C SER A 135 -20.34 4.13 -4.38
N LYS A 136 -20.30 4.54 -5.65
CA LYS A 136 -19.27 4.11 -6.61
C LYS A 136 -17.87 4.47 -6.14
N ALA A 137 -17.72 5.68 -5.60
CA ALA A 137 -16.43 6.21 -5.14
C ALA A 137 -15.85 5.38 -3.98
N LEU A 138 -16.65 5.13 -2.95
CA LEU A 138 -16.22 4.31 -1.80
C LEU A 138 -15.92 2.86 -2.21
N SER A 139 -16.67 2.33 -3.18
CA SER A 139 -16.43 0.97 -3.70
C SER A 139 -15.10 0.85 -4.41
N LEU A 140 -14.80 1.81 -5.30
CA LEU A 140 -13.53 1.88 -6.01
C LEU A 140 -12.35 2.14 -5.07
N GLU A 141 -12.52 3.03 -4.08
CA GLU A 141 -11.49 3.32 -3.08
C GLU A 141 -11.12 2.06 -2.28
N LYS A 142 -12.13 1.35 -1.75
CA LYS A 142 -11.93 0.11 -1.00
C LYS A 142 -11.22 -0.93 -1.85
N ALA A 143 -11.74 -1.23 -3.04
CA ALA A 143 -11.19 -2.26 -3.91
C ALA A 143 -9.75 -1.95 -4.34
N ARG A 144 -9.44 -0.69 -4.73
CA ARG A 144 -8.06 -0.31 -5.10
C ARG A 144 -7.08 -0.41 -3.93
N LYS A 145 -7.45 0.07 -2.75
CA LYS A 145 -6.59 0.01 -1.55
C LYS A 145 -6.35 -1.42 -1.08
N GLU A 146 -7.39 -2.24 -1.10
CA GLU A 146 -7.29 -3.66 -0.74
C GLU A 146 -6.41 -4.43 -1.73
N ALA A 147 -6.56 -4.21 -3.05
CA ALA A 147 -5.77 -4.89 -4.06
C ALA A 147 -4.26 -4.66 -3.86
N VAL A 148 -3.84 -3.41 -3.61
CA VAL A 148 -2.43 -3.07 -3.37
C VAL A 148 -1.93 -3.71 -2.07
N THR A 149 -2.70 -3.59 -0.99
CA THR A 149 -2.31 -4.14 0.31
C THR A 149 -2.21 -5.67 0.27
N ASP A 150 -3.13 -6.32 -0.44
CA ASP A 150 -3.09 -7.77 -0.63
C ASP A 150 -1.89 -8.20 -1.47
N GLY A 151 -1.61 -7.50 -2.58
CA GLY A 151 -0.46 -7.78 -3.45
C GLY A 151 0.86 -7.64 -2.69
N LEU A 152 0.98 -6.59 -1.88
CA LEU A 152 2.14 -6.40 -1.00
C LEU A 152 2.34 -7.56 -0.03
N LYS A 153 1.29 -7.99 0.68
CA LYS A 153 1.36 -9.11 1.62
C LYS A 153 1.74 -10.43 0.92
N ARG A 154 1.24 -10.63 -0.30
CA ARG A 154 1.52 -11.84 -1.09
C ARG A 154 2.94 -11.84 -1.62
N ALA A 155 3.44 -10.72 -2.13
CA ALA A 155 4.83 -10.59 -2.56
C ALA A 155 5.82 -10.77 -1.39
N LEU A 156 5.54 -10.19 -0.22
CA LEU A 156 6.37 -10.36 0.98
C LEU A 156 6.39 -11.81 1.50
N ARG A 157 5.30 -12.55 1.31
CA ARG A 157 5.20 -13.97 1.71
C ARG A 157 6.33 -14.82 1.14
N SER A 158 6.73 -14.55 -0.10
CA SER A 158 7.70 -15.36 -0.83
C SER A 158 9.10 -15.41 -0.19
N PHE A 159 9.43 -14.45 0.67
CA PHE A 159 10.69 -14.44 1.40
C PHE A 159 10.71 -15.42 2.59
N GLY A 160 9.56 -15.80 3.17
CA GLY A 160 9.56 -16.80 4.24
C GLY A 160 8.35 -16.84 5.17
N ASN A 161 8.38 -17.78 6.12
CA ASN A 161 7.33 -18.01 7.10
C ASN A 161 7.09 -16.79 7.98
N ALA A 162 8.16 -16.09 8.40
CA ALA A 162 8.06 -14.93 9.27
C ALA A 162 7.36 -13.73 8.58
N LEU A 163 7.28 -13.73 7.25
CA LEU A 163 6.52 -12.75 6.48
C LEU A 163 5.17 -13.29 5.98
N GLY A 164 4.71 -14.39 6.57
CA GLY A 164 3.35 -14.89 6.41
C GLY A 164 3.22 -16.12 5.51
N ASN A 165 4.31 -16.77 5.09
CA ASN A 165 4.18 -18.01 4.28
C ASN A 165 3.49 -19.14 5.04
N CYS A 166 3.67 -19.19 6.36
CA CYS A 166 3.06 -20.22 7.20
C CYS A 166 1.52 -20.17 7.21
N ILE A 167 0.88 -19.05 6.82
CA ILE A 167 -0.59 -18.91 6.91
C ILE A 167 -1.36 -19.84 5.97
N LEU A 168 -0.69 -20.34 4.93
CA LEU A 168 -1.28 -21.31 3.99
C LEU A 168 -1.09 -22.77 4.44
N ASP A 169 -0.22 -23.01 5.42
CA ASP A 169 0.03 -24.35 5.96
C ASP A 169 -1.14 -24.76 6.89
N LYS A 170 -1.87 -25.80 6.47
CA LYS A 170 -3.01 -26.33 7.22
C LYS A 170 -2.61 -26.93 8.56
N ASP A 171 -1.41 -27.51 8.68
CA ASP A 171 -0.92 -28.09 9.93
C ASP A 171 -0.48 -27.00 10.91
N TYR A 172 0.08 -25.89 10.41
CA TYR A 172 0.29 -24.69 11.20
C TYR A 172 -1.02 -24.14 11.76
N LEU A 173 -2.04 -23.96 10.93
CA LEU A 173 -3.35 -23.45 11.37
C LEU A 173 -4.02 -24.41 12.39
N ARG A 174 -3.89 -25.73 12.18
CA ARG A 174 -4.38 -26.73 13.13
C ARG A 174 -3.68 -26.61 14.49
N SER A 175 -2.37 -26.35 14.48
CA SER A 175 -1.57 -26.19 15.69
C SER A 175 -1.89 -24.88 16.42
N LEU A 176 -2.09 -23.78 15.68
CA LEU A 176 -2.52 -22.49 16.24
C LEU A 176 -3.85 -22.59 16.99
N ASN A 177 -4.83 -23.31 16.44
CA ASN A 177 -6.14 -23.45 17.07
C ASN A 177 -6.11 -24.20 18.40
N LYS A 178 -5.02 -24.92 18.71
CA LYS A 178 -4.81 -25.59 20.00
C LYS A 178 -4.23 -24.66 21.05
N LEU A 179 -3.71 -23.49 20.66
CA LEU A 179 -3.13 -22.54 21.60
C LEU A 179 -4.24 -21.77 22.32
N PRO A 180 -4.03 -21.38 23.59
CA PRO A 180 -4.95 -20.52 24.32
C PRO A 180 -5.17 -19.20 23.58
N ARG A 181 -6.42 -18.75 23.53
CA ARG A 181 -6.74 -17.44 22.96
C ARG A 181 -6.17 -16.35 23.87
N GLN A 182 -5.26 -15.55 23.33
CA GLN A 182 -4.69 -14.43 24.07
C GLN A 182 -5.62 -13.22 24.05
N LEU A 183 -5.62 -12.46 25.15
CA LEU A 183 -6.25 -11.15 25.22
C LEU A 183 -5.45 -10.16 24.34
N PRO A 184 -6.10 -9.16 23.73
CA PRO A 184 -5.39 -8.11 23.01
C PRO A 184 -4.36 -7.44 23.93
N LEU A 185 -3.11 -7.36 23.47
CA LEU A 185 -2.05 -6.64 24.18
C LEU A 185 -2.39 -5.15 24.22
N GLU A 186 -2.32 -4.57 25.42
CA GLU A 186 -2.46 -3.12 25.59
C GLU A 186 -1.20 -2.42 25.09
N VAL A 187 -1.38 -1.34 24.32
CA VAL A 187 -0.26 -0.58 23.75
C VAL A 187 0.10 0.54 24.72
N ASP A 188 1.33 0.53 25.23
CA ASP A 188 1.87 1.61 26.05
C ASP A 188 2.12 2.87 25.21
N LEU A 189 1.35 3.93 25.49
CA LEU A 189 1.45 5.22 24.80
C LEU A 189 2.29 6.26 25.57
N THR A 190 2.93 5.89 26.69
CA THR A 190 3.77 6.81 27.47
C THR A 190 4.95 7.35 26.68
N LYS A 191 5.52 6.53 25.78
CA LYS A 191 6.64 6.87 24.89
C LYS A 191 6.20 7.29 23.48
N ALA A 192 4.92 7.58 23.26
CA ALA A 192 4.43 8.00 21.96
C ALA A 192 5.07 9.32 21.51
N LYS A 193 5.45 9.43 20.23
CA LYS A 193 5.99 10.66 19.63
C LYS A 193 4.97 11.80 19.74
N ARG A 194 5.36 12.92 20.35
CA ARG A 194 4.51 14.11 20.57
C ARG A 194 4.92 15.34 19.76
N GLN A 195 6.12 15.35 19.18
CA GLN A 195 6.67 16.45 18.41
C GLN A 195 7.33 15.90 17.15
N ASP A 196 7.34 16.68 16.06
CA ASP A 196 7.91 16.25 14.78
C ASP A 196 9.44 16.13 14.83
N PHE A 197 10.10 17.04 15.56
CA PHE A 197 11.56 17.11 15.64
C PHE A 197 12.19 15.85 16.27
N GLU A 198 13.27 15.35 15.65
CA GLU A 198 14.01 14.16 16.08
C GLU A 198 15.51 14.52 16.27
N PRO A 199 15.94 14.88 17.50
CA PRO A 199 17.27 15.45 17.73
C PRO A 199 18.40 14.47 17.39
N SER A 200 18.26 13.19 17.73
CA SER A 200 19.28 12.16 17.45
C SER A 200 19.44 11.91 15.95
N VAL A 201 18.33 11.92 15.19
CA VAL A 201 18.36 11.74 13.73
C VAL A 201 19.00 12.95 13.05
N GLU A 202 18.67 14.17 13.49
CA GLU A 202 19.26 15.40 12.94
C GLU A 202 20.78 15.46 13.20
N GLN A 203 21.21 15.14 14.42
CA GLN A 203 22.64 15.09 14.76
C GLN A 203 23.40 14.07 13.92
N ALA A 204 22.84 12.86 13.73
CA ALA A 204 23.44 11.82 12.90
C ALA A 204 23.54 12.26 11.43
N ARG A 205 22.48 12.89 10.89
CA ARG A 205 22.44 13.42 9.53
C ARG A 205 23.51 14.50 9.30
N TYR A 206 23.61 15.46 10.21
CA TYR A 206 24.62 16.51 10.14
C TYR A 206 26.05 15.94 10.20
N SER A 207 26.28 14.95 11.06
CA SER A 207 27.59 14.30 11.22
C SER A 207 28.00 13.54 9.96
N SER A 208 27.07 12.86 9.28
CA SER A 208 27.33 12.15 8.02
C SER A 208 27.80 13.10 6.91
N CYS A 209 27.20 14.29 6.79
CA CYS A 209 27.65 15.29 5.82
C CYS A 209 29.10 15.74 6.05
N ARG A 210 29.50 15.94 7.32
CA ARG A 210 30.87 16.38 7.66
C ARG A 210 31.92 15.32 7.33
N GLN A 211 31.63 14.04 7.58
CA GLN A 211 32.54 12.93 7.27
C GLN A 211 32.78 12.81 5.76
N ASN A 212 31.73 12.99 4.94
CA ASN A 212 31.86 12.97 3.49
C ASN A 212 32.73 14.14 2.94
N VAL A 213 32.71 15.32 3.59
CA VAL A 213 33.56 16.46 3.20
C VAL A 213 35.03 16.25 3.61
N ALA A 214 35.29 15.60 4.75
CA ALA A 214 36.66 15.35 5.24
C ALA A 214 37.44 14.33 4.37
N LEU A 215 36.75 13.42 3.69
CA LEU A 215 37.34 12.41 2.79
C LEU A 215 37.51 12.91 1.34
N GLY A 216 37.15 14.17 1.05
CA GLY A 216 36.98 14.69 -0.32
C GLY A 216 37.88 15.85 -0.76
N SER A 217 38.97 16.18 -0.05
CA SER A 217 39.92 17.20 -0.52
C SER A 217 41.28 16.59 -0.90
N PRO A 218 41.68 16.61 -2.18
CA PRO A 218 43.09 16.52 -2.53
C PRO A 218 43.76 17.81 -2.02
N LYS A 219 44.82 17.68 -1.21
CA LYS A 219 45.76 18.79 -1.00
C LYS A 219 46.20 19.29 -2.39
N PRO A 220 46.16 20.59 -2.70
CA PRO A 220 46.86 21.12 -3.85
C PRO A 220 48.33 20.75 -3.68
N GLN A 221 48.86 19.88 -4.54
CA GLN A 221 50.30 19.71 -4.64
C GLN A 221 50.88 21.05 -5.12
N GLU A 222 51.74 21.61 -4.29
CA GLU A 222 52.53 22.78 -4.58
C GLU A 222 53.54 22.41 -5.68
N VAL A 223 53.13 22.57 -6.94
CA VAL A 223 54.04 22.47 -8.08
C VAL A 223 54.83 23.77 -8.12
N THR A 224 56.05 23.72 -7.60
CA THR A 224 57.06 24.76 -7.79
C THR A 224 57.45 24.79 -9.27
N SER A 225 57.05 25.86 -9.97
CA SER A 225 57.50 26.16 -11.33
C SER A 225 58.56 27.25 -11.27
N PRO A 226 59.78 27.05 -11.80
CA PRO A 226 60.79 28.08 -11.87
C PRO A 226 60.71 28.80 -13.23
N CYS A 227 60.46 30.11 -13.23
CA CYS A 227 61.07 31.08 -14.15
C CYS A 227 60.66 32.52 -13.79
N ARG A 228 61.66 33.41 -13.85
CA ARG A 228 61.71 34.80 -13.33
C ARG A 228 61.56 35.82 -14.50
N PRO A 229 61.73 37.15 -14.28
CA PRO A 229 60.79 38.19 -13.80
C PRO A 229 60.45 39.26 -14.87
N SER A 230 59.53 40.20 -14.57
CA SER A 230 59.76 41.66 -14.75
C SER A 230 58.60 42.56 -14.26
N ARG A 231 58.93 43.49 -13.34
CA ARG A 231 58.54 44.93 -13.23
C ARG A 231 57.03 45.28 -13.10
N LEU A 232 56.55 46.28 -12.35
CA LEU A 232 57.04 47.37 -11.48
C LEU A 232 55.79 47.94 -10.76
N GLY A 233 55.90 48.43 -9.51
CA GLY A 233 55.01 49.51 -9.00
C GLY A 233 54.07 49.17 -7.83
N ASP A 234 54.50 49.57 -6.62
CA ASP A 234 53.74 49.80 -5.37
C ASP A 234 53.24 51.29 -5.32
N PRO A 235 52.53 51.84 -4.28
CA PRO A 235 51.93 51.24 -3.06
C PRO A 235 50.55 51.84 -2.61
N HIS A 236 50.05 51.35 -1.45
CA HIS A 236 49.08 51.91 -0.47
C HIS A 236 47.59 51.52 -0.61
N ALA A 237 46.78 51.24 0.43
CA ALA A 237 46.96 50.94 1.86
C ALA A 237 45.60 50.46 2.47
N VAL A 238 45.66 49.46 3.38
CA VAL A 238 44.87 49.23 4.61
C VAL A 238 43.32 49.24 4.61
N GLY A 239 42.72 48.15 5.14
CA GLY A 239 41.35 48.16 5.72
C GLY A 239 40.71 46.77 6.01
N GLN A 240 40.90 46.29 7.24
CA GLN A 240 40.19 45.27 8.07
C GLN A 240 38.95 44.46 7.60
N GLU A 241 39.01 43.16 7.96
CA GLU A 241 38.00 42.25 8.56
C GLU A 241 36.49 42.51 8.45
N GLU A 242 35.70 41.56 7.89
CA GLU A 242 34.93 40.55 8.64
C GLU A 242 34.05 39.66 7.72
N LYS A 243 33.95 38.39 8.11
CA LYS A 243 32.91 37.36 7.85
C LYS A 243 31.85 37.60 6.77
N ALA A 244 31.74 36.65 5.84
CA ALA A 244 30.76 35.55 5.94
C ALA A 244 30.87 34.62 4.72
N SER A 245 31.03 33.33 5.01
CA SER A 245 30.95 32.25 4.04
C SER A 245 29.51 32.08 3.57
N GLY A 246 29.25 32.21 2.27
CA GLY A 246 27.95 32.03 1.65
C GLY A 246 28.14 31.62 0.20
N SER A 247 27.95 30.33 -0.07
CA SER A 247 27.98 29.68 -1.37
C SER A 247 27.33 30.54 -2.46
N ARG A 248 28.08 30.85 -3.53
CA ARG A 248 27.58 31.54 -4.73
C ARG A 248 26.51 30.68 -5.41
N LEU A 249 25.24 30.93 -5.09
CA LEU A 249 24.14 30.69 -6.02
C LEU A 249 24.08 31.90 -6.96
N THR A 250 23.92 31.64 -8.26
CA THR A 250 23.84 32.72 -9.24
C THR A 250 22.58 33.55 -8.98
N ALA A 251 22.68 34.89 -9.05
CA ALA A 251 21.55 35.79 -8.78
C ALA A 251 20.30 35.49 -9.66
N ALA A 252 20.51 34.89 -10.84
CA ALA A 252 19.46 34.47 -11.76
C ALA A 252 18.63 33.27 -11.25
N GLU A 253 19.24 32.31 -10.53
CA GLU A 253 18.53 31.14 -9.98
C GLU A 253 17.65 31.51 -8.79
N SER A 254 18.08 32.48 -7.98
CA SER A 254 17.28 33.00 -6.85
C SER A 254 16.00 33.69 -7.34
N GLU A 255 16.10 34.49 -8.40
CA GLU A 255 14.96 35.21 -8.98
C GLU A 255 13.95 34.24 -9.63
N ALA A 256 14.43 33.25 -10.39
CA ALA A 256 13.55 32.23 -10.99
C ALA A 256 12.78 31.43 -9.92
N THR A 257 13.43 31.14 -8.78
CA THR A 257 12.81 30.41 -7.67
C THR A 257 11.78 31.28 -6.94
N TYR A 258 12.05 32.58 -6.77
CA TYR A 258 11.12 33.55 -6.19
C TYR A 258 9.87 33.73 -7.08
N GLN A 259 10.06 33.92 -8.38
CA GLN A 259 8.97 34.04 -9.35
C GLN A 259 8.10 32.78 -9.41
N ARG A 260 8.71 31.59 -9.33
CA ARG A 260 7.96 30.32 -9.27
C ARG A 260 7.10 30.21 -8.01
N LYS A 261 7.64 30.60 -6.85
CA LYS A 261 6.89 30.63 -5.58
C LYS A 261 5.74 31.64 -5.62
N LEU A 262 5.97 32.82 -6.20
CA LEU A 262 4.94 33.85 -6.33
C LEU A 262 3.79 33.37 -7.24
N ARG A 263 4.11 32.73 -8.37
CA ARG A 263 3.11 32.13 -9.28
C ARG A 263 2.30 31.03 -8.60
N GLN A 264 2.93 30.13 -7.84
CA GLN A 264 2.21 29.09 -7.08
C GLN A 264 1.27 29.69 -6.04
N LYS A 265 1.69 30.75 -5.34
CA LYS A 265 0.86 31.44 -4.35
C LYS A 265 -0.36 32.13 -4.98
N GLN A 266 -0.19 32.74 -6.15
CA GLN A 266 -1.30 33.36 -6.90
C GLN A 266 -2.30 32.31 -7.38
N LEU A 267 -1.84 31.18 -7.91
CA LEU A 267 -2.72 30.09 -8.36
C LEU A 267 -3.53 29.48 -7.20
N GLN A 268 -2.91 29.28 -6.03
CA GLN A 268 -3.65 28.82 -4.84
C GLN A 268 -4.71 29.83 -4.39
N LYS A 269 -4.44 31.14 -4.50
CA LYS A 269 -5.41 32.17 -4.16
C LYS A 269 -6.58 32.18 -5.14
N GLN A 270 -6.32 32.12 -6.44
CA GLN A 270 -7.36 32.04 -7.47
C GLN A 270 -8.23 30.80 -7.32
N PHE A 271 -7.63 29.65 -7.03
CA PHE A 271 -8.37 28.42 -6.79
C PHE A 271 -9.30 28.54 -5.58
N ARG A 272 -8.83 29.15 -4.49
CA ARG A 272 -9.65 29.41 -3.29
C ARG A 272 -10.83 30.33 -3.60
N GLU A 273 -10.58 31.45 -4.28
CA GLU A 273 -11.63 32.39 -4.68
C GLU A 273 -12.65 31.75 -5.63
N GLN A 274 -12.22 30.86 -6.52
CA GLN A 274 -13.10 30.13 -7.43
C GLN A 274 -14.00 29.13 -6.68
N MET A 275 -13.45 28.45 -5.68
CA MET A 275 -14.21 27.54 -4.82
C MET A 275 -15.23 28.29 -3.96
N GLU A 276 -14.86 29.43 -3.38
CA GLU A 276 -15.77 30.29 -2.62
C GLU A 276 -16.91 30.82 -3.51
N LYS A 277 -16.62 31.28 -4.74
CA LYS A 277 -17.64 31.69 -5.70
C LYS A 277 -18.58 30.55 -6.08
N GLN A 278 -18.08 29.34 -6.33
CA GLN A 278 -18.94 28.17 -6.59
C GLN A 278 -19.84 27.85 -5.40
N GLN A 279 -19.32 27.96 -4.19
CA GLN A 279 -20.09 27.70 -2.96
C GLN A 279 -21.18 28.76 -2.77
N GLN A 280 -20.89 30.03 -3.07
CA GLN A 280 -21.88 31.12 -3.01
C GLN A 280 -22.97 30.99 -4.07
N VAL A 281 -22.62 30.56 -5.30
CA VAL A 281 -23.58 30.28 -6.38
C VAL A 281 -24.47 29.08 -6.04
N GLN A 282 -23.92 28.04 -5.40
CA GLN A 282 -24.73 26.91 -4.92
C GLN A 282 -25.69 27.32 -3.80
N LEU A 283 -25.27 28.19 -2.89
CA LEU A 283 -26.14 28.68 -1.81
C LEU A 283 -27.26 29.59 -2.36
N SER A 284 -26.96 30.47 -3.31
CA SER A 284 -27.97 31.34 -3.92
C SER A 284 -28.95 30.57 -4.81
N ALA A 285 -28.51 29.55 -5.56
CA ALA A 285 -29.39 28.68 -6.32
C ALA A 285 -30.39 27.93 -5.41
N ARG A 286 -29.93 27.50 -4.23
CA ARG A 286 -30.75 26.78 -3.24
C ARG A 286 -31.75 27.70 -2.52
N GLU A 287 -31.45 28.98 -2.38
CA GLU A 287 -32.39 29.99 -1.88
C GLU A 287 -33.48 30.35 -2.90
N VAL A 288 -33.15 30.39 -4.19
CA VAL A 288 -34.13 30.62 -5.26
C VAL A 288 -35.12 29.46 -5.34
N GLU A 289 -34.67 28.20 -5.26
CA GLU A 289 -35.55 27.02 -5.23
C GLU A 289 -36.50 27.01 -4.02
N LYS A 290 -36.05 27.49 -2.85
CA LYS A 290 -36.90 27.61 -1.65
C LYS A 290 -37.95 28.72 -1.78
N LYS A 291 -37.68 29.79 -2.53
CA LYS A 291 -38.66 30.87 -2.76
C LYS A 291 -39.76 30.48 -3.74
N THR A 292 -39.47 29.63 -4.73
CA THR A 292 -40.46 29.18 -5.73
C THR A 292 -41.48 28.19 -5.15
N GLN A 293 -41.14 27.46 -4.08
CA GLN A 293 -42.07 26.51 -3.42
C GLN A 293 -43.07 27.17 -2.45
N VAL A 294 -42.91 28.44 -2.08
CA VAL A 294 -43.75 29.10 -1.06
C VAL A 294 -44.95 29.86 -1.66
N THR A 295 -45.10 29.96 -2.99
CA THR A 295 -46.15 30.77 -3.63
C THR A 295 -47.35 29.97 -4.19
N LEU A 296 -47.51 28.69 -3.84
CA LEU A 296 -48.69 27.90 -4.23
C LEU A 296 -49.26 27.13 -3.02
N ALA A 297 -50.13 27.77 -2.25
CA ALA A 297 -50.99 27.11 -1.27
C ALA A 297 -52.42 27.66 -1.37
N ALA A 298 -53.37 26.79 -1.74
CA ALA A 298 -54.81 27.02 -1.79
C ALA A 298 -55.48 26.63 -0.43
N PRO A 299 -56.68 27.15 -0.10
CA PRO A 299 -57.24 27.09 1.26
C PRO A 299 -58.03 25.79 1.57
N PRO A 300 -58.40 25.53 2.85
CA PRO A 300 -58.76 24.18 3.33
C PRO A 300 -60.27 23.92 3.45
N ALA A 301 -60.66 22.64 3.50
CA ALA A 301 -62.00 22.17 3.90
C ALA A 301 -61.91 20.98 4.90
N PRO A 302 -62.91 20.75 5.78
CA PRO A 302 -62.79 19.98 7.03
C PRO A 302 -63.32 18.52 6.94
N PRO A 303 -63.19 17.69 8.01
CA PRO A 303 -63.06 16.22 7.90
C PRO A 303 -64.31 15.41 8.27
N LEU A 304 -64.39 14.14 7.84
CA LEU A 304 -65.36 13.15 8.33
C LEU A 304 -64.77 11.73 8.44
N THR A 305 -65.28 11.02 9.43
CA THR A 305 -64.83 9.74 10.00
C THR A 305 -65.61 8.52 9.48
N HIS A 306 -64.98 7.36 9.72
CA HIS A 306 -65.27 5.92 9.50
C HIS A 306 -66.73 5.41 9.44
N SER A 307 -67.01 4.44 8.55
CA SER A 307 -67.47 3.04 8.85
C SER A 307 -68.27 2.39 7.69
N THR A 308 -67.96 1.11 7.38
CA THR A 308 -68.67 0.10 6.55
C THR A 308 -69.96 -0.42 7.26
N PRO A 309 -70.86 -1.34 6.76
CA PRO A 309 -70.69 -2.39 5.71
C PRO A 309 -71.95 -2.83 4.86
N VAL A 310 -71.74 -3.90 4.07
CA VAL A 310 -72.60 -5.07 3.69
C VAL A 310 -73.32 -5.16 2.29
N THR A 311 -73.05 -6.31 1.60
CA THR A 311 -73.86 -7.13 0.64
C THR A 311 -74.15 -6.59 -0.78
N ALA A 312 -74.15 -7.34 -1.89
CA ALA A 312 -74.34 -8.78 -2.16
C ALA A 312 -73.80 -9.22 -3.55
N VAL A 313 -73.32 -10.48 -3.62
CA VAL A 313 -73.55 -11.57 -4.60
C VAL A 313 -73.72 -11.26 -6.10
N SER A 314 -72.90 -11.89 -6.96
CA SER A 314 -73.33 -12.87 -8.00
C SER A 314 -72.13 -13.52 -8.74
N GLU A 315 -72.31 -14.81 -9.02
CA GLU A 315 -71.38 -15.84 -9.53
C GLU A 315 -71.20 -15.88 -11.07
N PRO A 316 -70.30 -16.75 -11.61
CA PRO A 316 -69.72 -16.69 -12.95
C PRO A 316 -70.24 -17.76 -13.95
N LEU A 317 -69.85 -17.63 -15.23
CA LEU A 317 -69.88 -18.66 -16.29
C LEU A 317 -68.54 -18.56 -17.06
N ALA A 318 -67.65 -19.56 -17.10
CA ALA A 318 -67.67 -20.82 -17.90
C ALA A 318 -67.54 -20.53 -19.42
N GLU A 319 -66.68 -21.13 -20.25
CA GLU A 319 -65.81 -22.32 -20.19
C GLU A 319 -65.01 -22.45 -21.52
N LYS A 320 -64.01 -23.34 -21.54
CA LYS A 320 -63.41 -24.14 -22.65
C LYS A 320 -62.19 -23.62 -23.45
N ASP A 321 -61.22 -24.45 -23.87
CA ASP A 321 -60.64 -25.76 -23.46
C ASP A 321 -59.52 -26.13 -24.48
N PHE A 322 -58.78 -27.21 -24.19
CA PHE A 322 -57.82 -28.05 -24.95
C PHE A 322 -56.39 -28.06 -24.34
N LEU A 323 -55.97 -29.04 -23.49
CA LEU A 323 -55.65 -30.49 -23.69
C LEU A 323 -54.41 -30.74 -24.57
N THR A 324 -53.42 -31.63 -24.33
CA THR A 324 -52.94 -32.51 -23.23
C THR A 324 -51.63 -33.16 -23.73
N GLY A 325 -50.79 -33.71 -22.84
CA GLY A 325 -49.78 -34.71 -23.24
C GLY A 325 -48.84 -35.18 -22.13
N ASN A 326 -49.28 -36.15 -21.31
CA ASN A 326 -48.44 -36.98 -20.45
C ASN A 326 -48.09 -38.31 -21.17
N CYS A 327 -46.94 -38.91 -20.85
CA CYS A 327 -46.81 -40.38 -20.80
C CYS A 327 -45.71 -40.81 -19.81
N ASP A 328 -46.10 -41.61 -18.83
CA ASP A 328 -45.27 -42.38 -17.89
C ASP A 328 -44.73 -43.67 -18.54
N ILE A 329 -43.78 -44.37 -17.86
CA ILE A 329 -43.95 -45.77 -17.36
C ILE A 329 -42.63 -46.35 -16.79
N THR A 330 -42.67 -46.56 -15.46
CA THR A 330 -42.23 -47.69 -14.59
C THR A 330 -40.88 -48.42 -14.67
N GLY A 331 -40.33 -48.73 -13.49
CA GLY A 331 -39.48 -49.92 -13.23
C GLY A 331 -39.03 -50.06 -11.76
N LYS A 332 -39.54 -51.08 -11.05
CA LYS A 332 -39.40 -51.41 -9.61
C LYS A 332 -37.99 -51.93 -9.21
N ASN A 333 -37.55 -51.73 -7.95
CA ASN A 333 -37.48 -52.76 -6.88
C ASN A 333 -36.51 -52.44 -5.70
N GLN A 334 -37.06 -52.65 -4.50
CA GLN A 334 -36.50 -53.32 -3.29
C GLN A 334 -35.45 -52.66 -2.37
N ASP A 335 -35.94 -52.35 -1.16
CA ASP A 335 -35.45 -52.76 0.18
C ASP A 335 -33.95 -53.04 0.41
N LEU A 336 -33.35 -52.32 1.38
CA LEU A 336 -32.75 -52.94 2.56
C LEU A 336 -32.59 -51.91 3.72
N LYS A 337 -33.46 -52.01 4.73
CA LYS A 337 -33.17 -51.55 6.09
C LYS A 337 -32.18 -52.52 6.75
N LYS A 338 -31.10 -52.03 7.36
CA LYS A 338 -30.54 -52.64 8.59
C LYS A 338 -29.93 -51.58 9.50
N ARG A 339 -30.42 -51.60 10.75
CA ARG A 339 -30.02 -50.83 11.93
C ARG A 339 -28.74 -51.40 12.55
N LYS A 340 -28.01 -50.57 13.30
CA LYS A 340 -27.51 -50.72 14.70
C LYS A 340 -26.34 -49.72 14.88
N LEU A 341 -26.41 -48.67 15.72
CA LEU A 341 -26.42 -48.60 17.19
C LEU A 341 -25.32 -49.46 17.84
N ASP A 342 -24.35 -48.74 18.42
CA ASP A 342 -23.36 -49.02 19.49
C ASP A 342 -23.87 -49.95 20.63
N PRO A 343 -23.05 -50.40 21.63
CA PRO A 343 -21.73 -49.90 22.06
C PRO A 343 -20.67 -50.97 22.44
N SER A 344 -19.42 -50.52 22.61
CA SER A 344 -18.49 -50.95 23.66
C SER A 344 -17.46 -49.86 23.92
#